data_AF-A0A2M7BIX3-F1
#
_entry.id   AF-A0A2M7BIX3-F1
#
_cell.length_a   1.000
_cell.length_b   1.000
_cell.length_c   1.000
_cell.angle_alpha   90.00
_cell.angle_beta   90.00
_cell.angle_gamma   90.00
#
_symmetry.space_group_name_H-M   'P 1'
#
loop_
_entity.id
_entity.type
_entity.pdbx_description
1 polymer ?
#
loop_
_entity_poly.entity_id
_entity_poly.type
_entity_poly.pdbx_seq_one_letter_code
_entity_poly.pdbx_strand_id
1 'polypeptide(L)'
;MSLSIVTDPIRQKDTGGKVNNNELVEAIGHLKRAGYRSQDIGIYILCGLPGQPADEVKESIRHVQASGARPILAEYSPIPGTDLWRAAVACSPYPIAEEPLFQNNTLLPCKSASLTDPLYQSLKRMTRIPLRP
;
A
#
# COMPACT_ATOMS: atom_id res chain seq x y z
N MET A 1 -4.23 -0.59 15.63
CA MET A 1 -2.85 -0.52 15.11
C MET A 1 -2.92 -0.82 13.62
N SER A 2 -2.74 0.19 12.77
CA SER A 2 -2.84 0.03 11.32
C SER A 2 -1.42 -0.21 10.79
N LEU A 3 -1.11 -1.45 10.38
CA LEU A 3 0.13 -1.75 9.67
C LEU A 3 -0.09 -1.50 8.18
N SER A 4 0.67 -0.59 7.60
CA SER A 4 0.80 -0.41 6.14
C SER A 4 2.07 -1.11 5.70
N ILE A 5 1.99 -1.99 4.70
CA ILE A 5 3.14 -2.70 4.13
C ILE A 5 3.38 -2.33 2.67
N VAL A 6 4.63 -2.46 2.26
CA VAL A 6 5.08 -2.52 0.87
C VAL A 6 6.00 -3.74 0.76
N THR A 7 6.05 -4.45 -0.37
CA THR A 7 6.87 -5.68 -0.48
C THR A 7 8.29 -5.45 -0.97
N ASP A 8 8.58 -4.28 -1.57
CA ASP A 8 9.94 -3.96 -2.00
C ASP A 8 10.83 -3.63 -0.80
N PRO A 9 11.95 -4.33 -0.58
CA PRO A 9 12.80 -4.13 0.60
C PRO A 9 13.41 -2.72 0.71
N ILE A 10 13.70 -2.07 -0.41
CA ILE A 10 14.25 -0.71 -0.44
C ILE A 10 13.15 0.25 0.02
N ARG A 11 11.94 0.12 -0.54
CA ARG A 11 10.79 0.94 -0.16
C ARG A 11 10.28 0.64 1.25
N GLN A 12 10.39 -0.59 1.73
CA GLN A 12 10.11 -0.93 3.14
C GLN A 12 10.99 -0.07 4.03
N LYS A 13 12.30 -0.01 3.77
CA LYS A 13 13.24 0.82 4.52
C LYS A 13 12.89 2.31 4.41
N ASP A 14 12.59 2.79 3.21
CA ASP A 14 12.29 4.21 2.96
C ASP A 14 10.94 4.65 3.55
N THR A 15 10.01 3.71 3.79
CA THR A 15 8.74 3.95 4.51
C THR A 15 8.86 3.75 6.02
N GLY A 16 10.08 3.62 6.53
CA GLY A 16 10.39 3.52 7.96
C GLY A 16 10.61 2.08 8.47
N GLY A 17 10.60 1.07 7.60
CA GLY A 17 11.04 -0.30 7.88
C GLY A 17 10.25 -1.03 8.96
N LYS A 18 9.02 -0.58 9.25
CA LYS A 18 8.30 -0.94 10.49
C LYS A 18 7.81 -2.39 10.55
N VAL A 19 7.82 -3.12 9.43
CA VAL A 19 7.27 -4.48 9.34
C VAL A 19 8.05 -5.26 8.29
N ASN A 20 8.71 -6.35 8.70
CA ASN A 20 9.25 -7.36 7.79
C ASN A 20 8.15 -8.40 7.44
N ASN A 21 8.24 -8.99 6.25
CA ASN A 21 7.34 -10.06 5.79
C ASN A 21 7.25 -11.23 6.79
N ASN A 22 8.34 -11.58 7.47
CA ASN A 22 8.32 -12.65 8.48
C ASN A 22 7.51 -12.25 9.72
N GLU A 23 7.69 -11.03 10.22
CA GLU A 23 6.96 -10.50 11.37
C GLU A 23 5.46 -10.38 11.07
N LEU A 24 5.11 -10.03 9.82
CA LEU A 24 3.73 -10.01 9.35
C LEU A 24 3.09 -11.40 9.43
N VAL A 25 3.77 -12.43 8.92
CA VAL A 25 3.27 -13.81 8.94
C VAL A 25 3.10 -14.30 10.39
N GLU A 26 4.07 -14.03 11.26
CA GLU A 26 3.99 -14.39 12.68
C GLU A 26 2.80 -13.70 13.35
N ALA A 27 2.65 -12.39 13.18
CA ALA A 27 1.55 -11.61 13.75
C ALA A 27 0.18 -12.13 13.28
N ILE A 28 0.03 -12.43 11.99
CA ILE A 28 -1.20 -13.04 11.45
C ILE A 28 -1.44 -14.41 12.10
N GLY A 29 -0.38 -15.22 12.27
CA GLY A 29 -0.46 -16.51 12.96
C GLY A 29 -0.93 -16.40 14.41
N HIS A 30 -0.45 -15.39 15.15
CA HIS A 30 -0.91 -15.11 16.52
C HIS A 30 -2.39 -14.75 16.55
N LEU A 31 -2.86 -13.88 15.65
CA LEU A 31 -4.27 -13.49 15.56
C LEU A 31 -5.17 -14.68 15.21
N LYS A 32 -4.76 -15.53 14.25
CA LYS A 32 -5.53 -16.73 13.91
C LYS A 32 -5.63 -17.71 15.08
N ARG A 33 -4.54 -17.93 15.82
CA ARG A 33 -4.53 -18.75 17.04
C ARG A 33 -5.43 -18.19 18.15
N ALA A 34 -5.64 -16.88 18.18
CA ALA A 34 -6.59 -16.22 19.07
C ALA A 34 -8.06 -16.31 18.60
N GLY A 35 -8.34 -16.92 17.44
CA GLY A 35 -9.69 -17.15 16.93
C GLY A 35 -10.17 -16.14 15.88
N TYR A 36 -9.33 -15.19 15.44
CA TYR A 36 -9.69 -14.28 14.35
C TYR A 36 -9.68 -15.00 13.00
N ARG A 37 -10.72 -14.79 12.18
CA ARG A 37 -10.76 -15.33 10.82
C ARG A 37 -9.97 -14.42 9.89
N SER A 38 -9.53 -14.95 8.75
CA SER A 38 -8.78 -14.21 7.73
C SER A 38 -9.47 -12.91 7.28
N GLN A 39 -10.80 -12.89 7.23
CA GLN A 39 -11.59 -11.72 6.87
C GLN A 39 -11.62 -10.62 7.95
N ASP A 40 -11.35 -10.99 9.20
CA ASP A 40 -11.32 -10.10 10.36
C ASP A 40 -9.93 -9.43 10.51
N ILE A 41 -8.91 -9.95 9.81
CA ILE A 41 -7.53 -9.44 9.82
C ILE A 41 -7.28 -8.59 8.57
N GLY A 42 -7.32 -7.27 8.70
CA GLY A 42 -7.04 -6.34 7.60
C GLY A 42 -5.59 -5.86 7.61
N ILE A 43 -4.90 -5.94 6.47
CA ILE A 43 -3.55 -5.40 6.28
C ILE A 43 -3.60 -4.30 5.22
N TYR A 44 -3.12 -3.10 5.57
CA TYR A 44 -3.06 -2.00 4.63
C TYR A 44 -1.85 -2.14 3.72
N ILE A 45 -2.03 -1.82 2.45
CA ILE A 45 -0.98 -1.81 1.43
C ILE A 45 -0.95 -0.41 0.83
N LEU A 46 0.21 0.26 0.93
CA LEU A 46 0.35 1.60 0.38
C LEU A 46 0.46 1.56 -1.15
N CYS A 47 -0.35 2.36 -1.82
CA CYS A 47 -0.47 2.39 -3.27
C CYS A 47 -0.29 3.81 -3.81
N GLY A 48 0.48 3.96 -4.89
CA GLY A 48 0.69 5.24 -5.56
C GLY A 48 1.82 6.06 -4.95
N LEU A 49 2.81 5.40 -4.32
CA LEU A 49 4.04 6.05 -3.86
C LEU A 49 4.87 6.57 -5.05
N PRO A 50 5.71 7.62 -4.85
CA PRO A 50 6.65 8.08 -5.86
C PRO A 50 7.50 6.94 -6.43
N GLY A 51 7.42 6.75 -7.75
CA GLY A 51 8.17 5.71 -8.47
C GLY A 51 7.71 4.27 -8.20
N GLN A 52 6.59 4.04 -7.51
CA GLN A 52 6.11 2.69 -7.21
C GLN A 52 5.46 2.04 -8.44
N PRO A 53 5.98 0.89 -8.92
CA PRO A 53 5.37 0.18 -10.02
C PRO A 53 4.11 -0.57 -9.56
N ALA A 54 3.14 -0.71 -10.45
CA ALA A 54 1.89 -1.40 -10.13
C ALA A 54 2.08 -2.88 -9.76
N ASP A 55 3.11 -3.53 -10.32
CA ASP A 55 3.44 -4.92 -9.99
C ASP A 55 3.91 -5.07 -8.52
N GLU A 56 4.56 -4.07 -7.94
CA GLU A 56 4.93 -4.09 -6.51
C GLU A 56 3.68 -4.15 -5.63
N VAL A 57 2.67 -3.31 -5.93
CA VAL A 57 1.38 -3.32 -5.22
C VAL A 57 0.68 -4.66 -5.40
N LYS A 58 0.74 -5.23 -6.60
CA LYS A 58 0.17 -6.55 -6.93
C LYS A 58 0.79 -7.67 -6.11
N GLU A 59 2.12 -7.68 -5.98
CA GLU A 59 2.83 -8.66 -5.16
C GLU A 59 2.51 -8.48 -3.67
N SER A 60 2.40 -7.23 -3.19
CA SER A 60 1.94 -6.95 -1.83
C SER A 60 0.55 -7.55 -1.56
N ILE A 61 -0.40 -7.39 -2.49
CA ILE A 61 -1.75 -7.95 -2.37
C ILE A 61 -1.66 -9.49 -2.26
N ARG A 62 -0.91 -10.13 -3.16
CA ARG A 62 -0.75 -11.58 -3.18
C ARG A 62 -0.10 -12.11 -1.90
N HIS A 63 0.92 -11.41 -1.40
CA HIS A 63 1.62 -11.80 -0.19
C HIS A 63 0.70 -11.78 1.04
N VAL A 64 -0.11 -10.73 1.19
CA VAL A 64 -1.11 -10.62 2.27
C VAL A 64 -2.17 -11.72 2.15
N GLN A 65 -2.67 -11.99 0.94
CA GLN A 65 -3.65 -13.05 0.70
C GLN A 65 -3.08 -14.44 1.01
N ALA A 66 -1.84 -14.71 0.59
CA ALA A 66 -1.14 -15.98 0.85
C ALA A 66 -0.88 -16.20 2.35
N SER A 67 -0.66 -15.11 3.10
CA SER A 67 -0.57 -15.14 4.57
C SER A 67 -1.94 -15.36 5.24
N GLY A 68 -3.02 -15.30 4.46
CA GLY A 68 -4.41 -15.46 4.88
C GLY A 68 -4.90 -14.31 5.74
N ALA A 69 -4.61 -13.09 5.32
CA ALA A 69 -5.22 -11.86 5.81
C ALA A 69 -5.85 -11.10 4.63
N ARG A 70 -6.74 -10.15 4.94
CA ARG A 70 -7.44 -9.34 3.94
C ARG A 70 -6.59 -8.12 3.54
N PRO A 71 -6.11 -8.02 2.30
CA PRO A 71 -5.45 -6.80 1.83
C PRO A 71 -6.43 -5.64 1.73
N ILE A 72 -5.98 -4.44 2.07
CA ILE A 72 -6.72 -3.19 1.95
C ILE A 72 -5.79 -2.18 1.28
N LEU A 73 -6.16 -1.65 0.12
CA LEU A 73 -5.37 -0.58 -0.50
C LEU A 73 -5.58 0.73 0.27
N ALA A 74 -4.48 1.42 0.55
CA ALA A 74 -4.45 2.79 1.05
C ALA A 74 -3.68 3.64 0.05
N GLU A 75 -4.36 4.61 -0.55
CA GLU A 75 -3.76 5.52 -1.51
C GLU A 75 -2.84 6.52 -0.80
N TYR A 76 -1.66 6.71 -1.37
CA TYR A 76 -0.66 7.67 -0.88
C TYR A 76 -1.16 9.11 -0.99
N SER A 77 -1.02 9.85 0.11
CA SER A 77 -1.20 11.30 0.15
C SER A 77 0.17 11.95 0.42
N PRO A 78 0.66 12.83 -0.47
CA PRO A 78 1.88 13.60 -0.23
C PRO A 78 1.70 14.54 0.96
N ILE A 79 2.58 14.45 1.94
CA ILE A 79 2.53 15.29 3.14
C ILE A 79 3.76 16.20 3.16
N PRO A 80 3.60 17.54 3.19
CA PRO A 80 4.70 18.49 3.32
C PRO A 80 5.62 18.17 4.51
N GLY A 81 6.92 18.24 4.29
CA GLY A 81 7.93 18.00 5.35
C GLY A 81 8.26 16.54 5.63
N THR A 82 7.61 15.57 4.96
CA THR A 82 8.02 14.16 5.02
C THR A 82 9.22 13.88 4.13
N ASP A 83 9.94 12.78 4.39
CA ASP A 83 11.10 12.37 3.59
C ASP A 83 10.75 12.17 2.10
N LEU A 84 9.52 11.70 1.83
CA LEU A 84 9.01 11.49 0.48
C LEU A 84 8.53 12.78 -0.21
N TRP A 85 8.46 13.91 0.49
CA TRP A 85 7.89 15.15 -0.04
C TRP A 85 8.60 15.63 -1.30
N ARG A 86 9.94 15.66 -1.30
CA ARG A 86 10.72 16.11 -2.46
C ARG A 86 10.48 15.23 -3.68
N ALA A 87 10.42 13.91 -3.48
CA ALA A 87 10.13 12.96 -4.56
C ALA A 87 8.69 13.12 -5.08
N ALA A 88 7.73 13.35 -4.17
CA ALA A 88 6.34 13.58 -4.53
C ALA A 88 6.17 14.85 -5.39
N VAL A 89 6.81 15.95 -5.01
CA VAL A 89 6.79 17.21 -5.79
C VAL A 89 7.41 17.00 -7.17
N ALA A 90 8.51 16.24 -7.25
CA ALA A 90 9.21 16.00 -8.51
C ALA A 90 8.43 15.12 -9.49
N CYS A 91 7.62 14.17 -9.02
CA CYS A 91 6.91 13.23 -9.88
C CYS A 91 5.44 13.57 -10.10
N SER A 92 4.84 14.46 -9.31
CA SER A 92 3.42 14.77 -9.42
C SER A 92 3.13 15.57 -10.69
N PRO A 93 2.08 15.23 -11.45
CA PRO A 93 1.61 16.09 -12.54
C PRO A 93 0.84 17.31 -12.02
N TYR A 94 0.58 17.39 -10.72
CA TYR A 94 -0.15 18.48 -10.08
C TYR A 94 0.81 19.39 -9.29
N PRO A 95 0.49 20.69 -9.14
CA PRO A 95 1.31 21.63 -8.36
C PRO A 95 1.07 21.45 -6.85
N ILE A 96 1.38 20.27 -6.31
CA ILE A 96 1.07 19.87 -4.91
C ILE A 96 1.76 20.74 -3.85
N ALA A 97 2.83 21.46 -4.23
CA ALA A 97 3.55 22.39 -3.35
C ALA A 97 2.89 23.76 -3.25
N GLU A 98 2.10 24.14 -4.25
CA GLU A 98 1.46 25.46 -4.34
C GLU A 98 -0.02 25.38 -3.94
N GLU A 99 -0.70 24.29 -4.28
CA GLU A 99 -2.12 24.08 -4.03
C GLU A 99 -2.35 22.78 -3.23
N PRO A 100 -2.61 22.88 -1.90
CA PRO A 100 -2.80 21.74 -1.01
C PRO A 100 -3.93 20.78 -1.41
N LEU A 101 -4.94 21.22 -2.15
CA LEU A 101 -6.02 20.34 -2.62
C LEU A 101 -5.49 19.19 -3.49
N PHE A 102 -4.38 19.39 -4.20
CA PHE A 102 -3.77 18.34 -5.02
C PHE A 102 -3.03 17.27 -4.20
N GLN A 103 -2.90 17.44 -2.89
CA GLN A 103 -2.35 16.40 -1.99
C GLN A 103 -3.37 15.29 -1.69
N ASN A 104 -4.64 15.48 -2.10
CA ASN A 104 -5.69 14.48 -1.89
C ASN A 104 -5.35 13.17 -2.61
N ASN A 105 -5.37 12.06 -1.88
CA ASN A 105 -5.01 10.74 -2.38
C ASN A 105 -5.96 10.18 -3.46
N THR A 106 -7.20 10.70 -3.56
CA THR A 106 -8.16 10.34 -4.61
C THR A 106 -7.63 10.70 -6.00
N LEU A 107 -6.75 11.70 -6.09
CA LEU A 107 -6.10 12.10 -7.33
C LEU A 107 -4.92 11.19 -7.71
N LEU A 108 -4.48 10.32 -6.79
CA LEU A 108 -3.26 9.52 -6.93
C LEU A 108 -2.09 10.38 -7.42
N PRO A 109 -1.72 11.44 -6.69
CA PRO A 109 -0.85 12.50 -7.19
C PRO A 109 0.55 12.04 -7.56
N CYS A 110 0.98 10.86 -7.10
CA CYS A 110 2.29 10.29 -7.41
C CYS A 110 2.22 8.93 -8.13
N LYS A 111 1.07 8.59 -8.76
CA LYS A 111 0.97 7.33 -9.52
C LYS A 111 2.05 7.27 -10.60
N SER A 112 2.74 6.13 -10.67
CA SER A 112 3.70 5.88 -11.74
C SER A 112 3.00 5.66 -13.07
N ALA A 113 3.73 5.80 -14.18
CA ALA A 113 3.21 5.49 -15.52
C ALA A 113 2.68 4.05 -15.65
N SER A 114 3.22 3.11 -14.87
CA SER A 114 2.75 1.72 -14.84
C SER A 114 1.40 1.56 -14.13
N LEU A 115 1.05 2.45 -13.19
CA LEU A 115 -0.20 2.40 -12.43
C LEU A 115 -1.31 3.13 -13.19
N THR A 116 -1.69 2.57 -14.34
CA THR A 116 -2.81 3.08 -15.15
C THR A 116 -4.14 2.88 -14.42
N ASP A 117 -5.16 3.67 -14.76
CA ASP A 117 -6.47 3.56 -14.11
C ASP A 117 -7.09 2.15 -14.26
N PRO A 118 -7.05 1.47 -15.43
CA PRO A 118 -7.53 0.09 -15.53
C PRO A 118 -6.78 -0.87 -14.60
N LEU A 119 -5.46 -0.70 -14.45
CA LEU A 119 -4.66 -1.54 -13.59
C LEU A 119 -4.95 -1.27 -12.11
N TYR A 120 -5.07 0.00 -11.70
CA TYR A 120 -5.48 0.38 -10.35
C TYR A 120 -6.87 -0.18 -9.98
N GLN A 121 -7.84 -0.13 -10.91
CA GLN A 121 -9.15 -0.76 -10.70
C GLN A 121 -9.04 -2.29 -10.60
N SER A 122 -8.13 -2.91 -11.37
CA SER A 122 -7.82 -4.33 -11.23
C SER A 122 -7.27 -4.67 -9.84
N LEU A 123 -6.30 -3.90 -9.34
CA LEU A 123 -5.73 -4.06 -8.00
C LEU A 123 -6.80 -3.93 -6.91
N LYS A 124 -7.70 -2.93 -7.01
CA LYS A 124 -8.85 -2.80 -6.10
C LYS A 124 -9.75 -4.03 -6.12
N ARG A 125 -10.04 -4.59 -7.29
CA ARG A 125 -10.83 -5.84 -7.40
C ARG A 125 -10.10 -7.03 -6.76
N MET A 126 -8.79 -7.14 -6.93
CA MET A 126 -8.00 -8.21 -6.31
C MET A 126 -8.14 -8.20 -4.78
N THR A 127 -8.21 -7.03 -4.14
CA THR A 127 -8.38 -6.95 -2.69
C THR A 127 -9.74 -7.42 -2.16
N ARG A 128 -10.74 -7.53 -3.04
CA ARG A 128 -12.12 -7.93 -2.69
C ARG A 128 -12.37 -9.42 -2.93
N ILE A 129 -11.39 -10.16 -3.46
CA ILE A 129 -11.53 -11.60 -3.66
C ILE A 129 -11.63 -12.27 -2.29
N PRO A 130 -12.68 -13.06 -2.02
CA PRO A 130 -12.81 -13.79 -0.77
C PRO A 130 -11.60 -14.69 -0.54
N LEU A 131 -11.04 -14.61 0.66
CA LEU A 131 -9.99 -15.55 1.06
C LEU A 131 -10.63 -16.93 1.18
N ARG A 132 -9.98 -17.95 0.60
CA ARG A 132 -10.44 -19.32 0.79
C ARG A 132 -10.33 -19.68 2.28
N PRO A 133 -11.33 -20.40 2.83
CA PRO A 133 -11.33 -20.83 4.23
C PRO A 133 -10.13 -21.73 4.55
#